data_AF-M3ABQ5-F1
#
_entry.id   AF-M3ABQ5-F1
#
_cell.length_a   1.000
_cell.length_b   1.000
_cell.length_c   1.000
_cell.angle_alpha   90.00
_cell.angle_beta   90.00
_cell.angle_gamma   90.00
#
_symmetry.space_group_name_H-M   'P 1'
#
loop_
_entity.id
_entity.type
_entity.pdbx_description
1 polymer ?
#
loop_
_entity_poly.entity_id
_entity_poly.type
_entity_poly.pdbx_seq_one_letter_code
_entity_poly.pdbx_strand_id
1 'polypeptide(L)'
;MSISYTVTGKVGVGFAVSVSASGFTSRVYSEDSYHFGSPGTVAPVDGDTLHPDLAGKSIFVGPEIPFDWDCFQTLTEVSDRACIVFPLHYRGQVEAPYNRDLDTYLSKRSGADEFIKNRVHTAFHLYVPEKGCSFTDCALHAFIGSDYPLITNVEMVARTADEIRASAMPGLKLSGPSGISPEAYALIQVVATNADGSIRDTVSSTVFLEEVNGYLPKRRVDLVNGVGQFRVGALGLVSGDTVRVKAGFRFYTGLADITLPVGEV
;
A
#
# COMPACT_ATOMS: atom_id res chain seq x y z
N MET A 1 -1.49 -17.32 2.49
CA MET A 1 -1.99 -15.98 2.10
C MET A 1 -3.41 -16.14 1.59
N SER A 2 -4.36 -15.32 2.04
CA SER A 2 -5.72 -15.22 1.47
C SER A 2 -5.82 -13.97 0.59
N ILE A 3 -6.83 -13.92 -0.30
CA ILE A 3 -7.15 -12.71 -1.07
C ILE A 3 -8.36 -12.05 -0.43
N SER A 4 -8.25 -10.76 -0.14
CA SER A 4 -9.41 -9.98 0.25
C SER A 4 -10.05 -9.31 -0.95
N TYR A 5 -11.35 -9.04 -0.92
CA TYR A 5 -12.01 -8.43 -2.08
C TYR A 5 -13.14 -7.48 -1.73
N THR A 6 -13.41 -6.56 -2.65
CA THR A 6 -14.60 -5.71 -2.64
C THR A 6 -15.30 -5.79 -3.99
N VAL A 7 -16.61 -6.02 -3.97
CA VAL A 7 -17.45 -5.96 -5.17
C VAL A 7 -17.69 -4.49 -5.53
N THR A 8 -17.46 -4.14 -6.78
CA THR A 8 -17.66 -2.80 -7.32
C THR A 8 -18.49 -2.87 -8.60
N GLY A 9 -19.38 -1.91 -8.82
CA GLY A 9 -20.15 -1.82 -10.07
C GLY A 9 -19.37 -1.21 -11.24
N LYS A 10 -18.04 -1.08 -11.14
CA LYS A 10 -17.22 -0.28 -12.07
C LYS A 10 -16.25 -1.12 -12.91
N VAL A 11 -16.15 -2.41 -12.66
CA VAL A 11 -15.19 -3.30 -13.33
C VAL A 11 -15.95 -4.25 -14.25
N GLY A 12 -15.83 -4.02 -15.56
CA GLY A 12 -16.48 -4.83 -16.61
C GLY A 12 -15.68 -6.07 -17.05
N VAL A 13 -14.75 -6.52 -16.21
CA VAL A 13 -13.89 -7.68 -16.46
C VAL A 13 -13.79 -8.53 -15.20
N GLY A 14 -13.49 -9.82 -15.37
CA GLY A 14 -13.14 -10.73 -14.30
C GLY A 14 -11.66 -11.03 -14.25
N PHE A 15 -11.24 -11.66 -13.15
CA PHE A 15 -9.85 -12.07 -12.97
C PHE A 15 -9.77 -13.52 -12.50
N ALA A 16 -8.79 -14.25 -13.04
CA ALA A 16 -8.33 -15.51 -12.49
C ALA A 16 -6.93 -15.32 -11.91
N VAL A 17 -6.72 -15.64 -10.64
CA VAL A 17 -5.47 -15.41 -9.91
C VAL A 17 -5.02 -16.69 -9.22
N SER A 18 -3.82 -17.16 -9.55
CA SER A 18 -3.18 -18.27 -8.86
C SER A 18 -2.03 -17.75 -7.99
N VAL A 19 -2.15 -17.89 -6.67
CA VAL A 19 -1.18 -17.42 -5.68
C VAL A 19 -0.18 -18.53 -5.36
N SER A 20 1.10 -18.15 -5.24
CA SER A 20 2.20 -19.01 -4.77
C SER A 20 2.96 -18.34 -3.62
N ALA A 21 4.00 -18.99 -3.10
CA ALA A 21 4.84 -18.42 -2.05
C ALA A 21 5.74 -17.27 -2.53
N SER A 22 5.98 -17.14 -3.84
CA SER A 22 6.90 -16.16 -4.44
C SER A 22 6.20 -15.10 -5.29
N GLY A 23 4.87 -15.06 -5.28
CA GLY A 23 4.09 -14.13 -6.07
C GLY A 23 2.75 -14.72 -6.51
N PHE A 24 2.28 -14.30 -7.68
CA PHE A 24 1.04 -14.82 -8.25
C PHE A 24 1.06 -14.74 -9.77
N THR A 25 0.23 -15.55 -10.42
CA THR A 25 -0.13 -15.35 -11.82
C THR A 25 -1.55 -14.83 -11.91
N SER A 26 -1.82 -14.00 -12.91
CA SER A 26 -3.16 -13.44 -13.15
C SER A 26 -3.55 -13.48 -14.61
N ARG A 27 -4.84 -13.64 -14.87
CA ARG A 27 -5.46 -13.51 -16.20
C ARG A 27 -6.69 -12.63 -16.07
N VAL A 28 -6.88 -11.73 -17.03
CA VAL A 28 -8.13 -10.99 -17.18
C VAL A 28 -9.05 -11.80 -18.09
N TYR A 29 -10.34 -11.81 -17.80
CA TYR A 29 -11.34 -12.39 -18.70
C TYR A 29 -12.56 -11.48 -18.82
N SER A 30 -13.28 -11.55 -19.95
CA SER A 30 -14.47 -10.73 -20.20
C SER A 30 -15.33 -11.34 -21.30
N GLU A 31 -16.61 -10.98 -21.36
CA GLU A 31 -17.48 -11.29 -22.51
C GLU A 31 -17.10 -10.46 -23.76
N ASP A 32 -16.32 -9.38 -23.59
CA ASP A 32 -15.89 -8.49 -24.67
C ASP A 32 -14.39 -8.67 -25.02
N SER A 33 -14.10 -8.82 -26.32
CA SER A 33 -12.72 -8.98 -26.82
C SER A 33 -11.88 -7.69 -26.80
N TYR A 34 -12.51 -6.52 -26.63
CA TYR A 34 -11.86 -5.20 -26.70
C TYR A 34 -10.75 -5.02 -25.64
N HIS A 35 -10.77 -5.81 -24.58
CA HIS A 35 -9.81 -5.76 -23.48
C HIS A 35 -8.45 -6.41 -23.81
N PHE A 36 -8.35 -7.17 -24.91
CA PHE A 36 -7.21 -8.04 -25.21
C PHE A 36 -6.42 -7.65 -26.47
N GLY A 37 -6.58 -6.41 -26.95
CA GLY A 37 -5.89 -5.89 -28.13
C GLY A 37 -6.82 -5.63 -29.30
N SER A 38 -6.31 -5.74 -30.54
CA SER A 38 -7.15 -5.62 -31.74
C SER A 38 -8.19 -6.75 -31.79
N PRO A 39 -9.44 -6.48 -32.19
CA PRO A 39 -10.46 -7.51 -32.33
C PRO A 39 -9.96 -8.67 -33.22
N GLY A 40 -10.03 -9.91 -32.71
CA GLY A 40 -9.72 -11.13 -33.47
C GLY A 40 -8.42 -11.88 -33.13
N THR A 41 -7.61 -11.41 -32.17
CA THR A 41 -6.39 -12.14 -31.71
C THR A 41 -6.64 -13.23 -30.67
N VAL A 42 -7.82 -13.23 -30.02
CA VAL A 42 -8.20 -14.21 -29.00
C VAL A 42 -9.57 -14.79 -29.35
N ALA A 43 -9.66 -16.11 -29.44
CA ALA A 43 -10.93 -16.80 -29.64
C ALA A 43 -11.70 -16.91 -28.31
N PRO A 44 -13.03 -16.75 -28.30
CA PRO A 44 -13.80 -16.98 -27.09
C PRO A 44 -13.79 -18.46 -26.72
N VAL A 45 -13.87 -18.73 -25.43
CA VAL A 45 -14.02 -20.07 -24.85
C VAL A 45 -15.33 -20.15 -24.09
N ASP A 46 -15.81 -21.38 -23.85
CA ASP A 46 -16.95 -21.60 -22.96
C ASP A 46 -16.53 -21.24 -21.53
N GLY A 47 -17.27 -20.32 -20.90
CA GLY A 47 -17.01 -19.86 -19.54
C GLY A 47 -16.98 -20.99 -18.51
N ASP A 48 -17.71 -22.08 -18.74
CA ASP A 48 -17.69 -23.26 -17.85
C ASP A 48 -16.29 -23.90 -17.75
N THR A 49 -15.46 -23.75 -18.80
CA THR A 49 -14.07 -24.23 -18.77
C THR A 49 -13.18 -23.43 -17.82
N LEU A 50 -13.61 -22.22 -17.44
CA LEU A 50 -12.89 -21.33 -16.55
C LEU A 50 -13.48 -21.36 -15.13
N HIS A 51 -14.80 -21.28 -14.99
CA HIS A 51 -15.50 -21.41 -13.70
C HIS A 51 -16.99 -21.75 -13.89
N PRO A 52 -17.61 -22.58 -13.02
CA PRO A 52 -19.03 -22.94 -13.15
C PRO A 52 -20.00 -21.75 -13.16
N ASP A 53 -19.70 -20.69 -12.41
CA ASP A 53 -20.52 -19.46 -12.39
C ASP A 53 -20.54 -18.70 -13.73
N LEU A 54 -19.67 -19.09 -14.67
CA LEU A 54 -19.61 -18.54 -16.02
C LEU A 54 -20.22 -19.48 -17.06
N ALA A 55 -20.86 -20.59 -16.65
CA ALA A 55 -21.45 -21.54 -17.56
C ALA A 55 -22.47 -20.88 -18.51
N GLY A 56 -22.37 -21.20 -19.80
CA GLY A 56 -23.22 -20.62 -20.84
C GLY A 56 -22.80 -19.23 -21.32
N LYS A 57 -21.75 -18.63 -20.75
CA LYS A 57 -21.15 -17.39 -21.25
C LYS A 57 -20.03 -17.69 -22.24
N SER A 58 -19.94 -16.88 -23.29
CA SER A 58 -18.82 -16.89 -24.24
C SER A 58 -17.78 -15.87 -23.77
N ILE A 59 -16.64 -16.35 -23.27
CA ILE A 59 -15.66 -15.52 -22.55
C ILE A 59 -14.34 -15.46 -23.33
N PHE A 60 -13.75 -14.28 -23.44
CA PHE A 60 -12.37 -14.08 -23.86
C PHE A 60 -11.46 -14.11 -22.64
N VAL A 61 -10.38 -14.87 -22.72
CA VAL A 61 -9.39 -14.99 -21.64
C VAL A 61 -8.06 -14.45 -22.14
N GLY A 62 -7.52 -13.47 -21.42
CA GLY A 62 -6.23 -12.87 -21.71
C GLY A 62 -5.06 -13.80 -21.39
N PRO A 63 -3.84 -13.43 -21.82
CA PRO A 63 -2.64 -14.17 -21.49
C PRO A 63 -2.42 -14.16 -19.97
N GLU A 64 -1.67 -15.16 -19.50
CA GLU A 64 -1.20 -15.20 -18.13
C GLU A 64 -0.08 -14.18 -17.91
N ILE A 65 -0.23 -13.39 -16.85
CA ILE A 65 0.74 -12.37 -16.44
C ILE A 65 1.30 -12.79 -15.08
N PRO A 66 2.58 -13.16 -15.01
CA PRO A 66 3.24 -13.46 -13.74
C PRO A 66 3.64 -12.18 -13.02
N PHE A 67 3.43 -12.18 -11.71
CA PHE A 67 4.05 -11.26 -10.77
C PHE A 67 5.05 -12.03 -9.92
N ASP A 68 6.33 -11.70 -10.08
CA ASP A 68 7.45 -12.26 -9.33
C ASP A 68 7.85 -11.28 -8.22
N TRP A 69 7.63 -11.69 -6.97
CA TRP A 69 7.91 -10.86 -5.80
C TRP A 69 9.40 -10.56 -5.64
N ASP A 70 10.27 -11.56 -5.84
CA ASP A 70 11.70 -11.42 -5.63
C ASP A 70 12.29 -10.43 -6.64
N CYS A 71 11.85 -10.50 -7.90
CA CYS A 71 12.19 -9.53 -8.92
C CYS A 71 11.70 -8.12 -8.54
N PHE A 72 10.44 -8.02 -8.10
CA PHE A 72 9.82 -6.74 -7.78
C PHE A 72 10.46 -6.04 -6.57
N GLN A 73 10.90 -6.78 -5.55
CA GLN A 73 11.59 -6.23 -4.38
C GLN A 73 12.91 -5.52 -4.70
N THR A 74 13.54 -5.86 -5.84
CA THR A 74 14.77 -5.19 -6.28
C THR A 74 14.53 -3.74 -6.73
N LEU A 75 13.29 -3.39 -7.05
CA LEU A 75 12.93 -2.05 -7.52
C LEU A 75 13.15 -1.01 -6.41
N THR A 76 13.62 0.16 -6.83
CA THR A 76 13.95 1.27 -5.90
C THR A 76 12.71 1.95 -5.33
N GLU A 77 11.59 1.78 -6.04
CA GLU A 77 10.25 2.26 -5.78
C GLU A 77 9.58 1.46 -4.67
N VAL A 78 9.99 0.21 -4.43
CA VAL A 78 9.51 -0.58 -3.30
C VAL A 78 10.22 -0.11 -2.03
N SER A 79 9.41 0.28 -1.04
CA SER A 79 9.83 0.75 0.27
C SER A 79 9.02 0.05 1.37
N ASP A 80 9.41 0.29 2.61
CA ASP A 80 8.55 -0.03 3.75
C ASP A 80 7.19 0.67 3.59
N ARG A 81 6.13 0.00 4.04
CA ARG A 81 4.74 0.45 3.93
C ARG A 81 4.33 0.84 2.50
N ALA A 82 4.69 0.05 1.50
CA ALA A 82 4.35 0.35 0.10
C ALA A 82 2.99 -0.23 -0.33
N CYS A 83 2.24 0.55 -1.11
CA CYS A 83 1.01 0.10 -1.75
C CYS A 83 1.23 -0.06 -3.25
N ILE A 84 1.36 -1.29 -3.73
CA ILE A 84 1.54 -1.58 -5.15
C ILE A 84 0.17 -1.75 -5.78
N VAL A 85 -0.09 -0.97 -6.82
CA VAL A 85 -1.33 -1.01 -7.59
C VAL A 85 -1.08 -1.81 -8.86
N PHE A 86 -2.02 -2.69 -9.19
CA PHE A 86 -2.10 -3.36 -10.49
C PHE A 86 -3.22 -2.67 -11.29
N PRO A 87 -2.88 -1.66 -12.10
CA PRO A 87 -3.88 -0.86 -12.81
C PRO A 87 -4.53 -1.64 -13.96
N LEU A 88 -5.80 -1.28 -14.19
CA LEU A 88 -6.49 -1.54 -15.44
C LEU A 88 -6.78 -0.22 -16.12
N HIS A 89 -6.37 -0.06 -17.36
CA HIS A 89 -6.83 1.03 -18.20
C HIS A 89 -8.38 1.00 -18.31
N TYR A 90 -9.04 2.13 -18.57
CA TYR A 90 -10.51 2.17 -18.76
C TYR A 90 -11.03 1.24 -19.88
N ARG A 91 -10.13 0.82 -20.79
CA ARG A 91 -10.40 -0.19 -21.82
C ARG A 91 -10.11 -1.62 -21.35
N GLY A 92 -9.97 -1.88 -20.05
CA GLY A 92 -9.67 -3.17 -19.43
C GLY A 92 -8.31 -3.79 -19.77
N GLN A 93 -7.39 -3.01 -20.33
CA GLN A 93 -6.02 -3.45 -20.58
C GLN A 93 -5.22 -3.40 -19.26
N VAL A 94 -4.46 -4.45 -18.99
CA VAL A 94 -3.54 -4.50 -17.84
C VAL A 94 -2.37 -3.57 -18.11
N GLU A 95 -2.06 -2.73 -17.14
CA GLU A 95 -0.92 -1.82 -17.16
C GLU A 95 0.16 -2.27 -16.16
N ALA A 96 1.36 -1.70 -16.28
CA ALA A 96 2.47 -2.04 -15.41
C ALA A 96 2.15 -1.67 -13.94
N PRO A 97 2.48 -2.56 -12.97
CA PRO A 97 2.27 -2.25 -11.57
C PRO A 97 3.19 -1.12 -11.10
N TYR A 98 2.70 -0.29 -10.18
CA TYR A 98 3.44 0.85 -9.65
C TYR A 98 3.15 1.07 -8.16
N ASN A 99 4.05 1.79 -7.48
CA ASN A 99 3.85 2.16 -6.07
C ASN A 99 2.99 3.44 -5.99
N ARG A 100 1.74 3.29 -5.55
CA ARG A 100 0.80 4.41 -5.40
C ARG A 100 1.26 5.45 -4.38
N ASP A 101 1.89 5.00 -3.30
CA ASP A 101 2.34 5.91 -2.26
C ASP A 101 3.50 6.79 -2.77
N LEU A 102 4.37 6.26 -3.65
CA LEU A 102 5.37 7.06 -4.37
C LEU A 102 4.72 8.13 -5.25
N ASP A 103 3.77 7.74 -6.11
CA ASP A 103 3.14 8.67 -7.05
C ASP A 103 2.38 9.78 -6.32
N THR A 104 1.59 9.43 -5.31
CA THR A 104 0.87 10.42 -4.49
C THR A 104 1.83 11.29 -3.67
N TYR A 105 2.96 10.76 -3.22
CA TYR A 105 4.00 11.55 -2.58
C TYR A 105 4.62 12.58 -3.53
N LEU A 106 4.86 12.24 -4.79
CA LEU A 106 5.42 13.16 -5.80
C LEU A 106 4.39 14.17 -6.30
N SER A 107 3.19 13.72 -6.62
CA SER A 107 2.14 14.56 -7.22
C SER A 107 1.36 15.39 -6.21
N LYS A 108 1.43 15.01 -4.92
CA LYS A 108 0.62 15.56 -3.81
C LYS A 108 -0.89 15.42 -4.01
N ARG A 109 -1.32 14.51 -4.88
CA ARG A 109 -2.74 14.22 -5.13
C ARG A 109 -3.22 13.05 -4.29
N SER A 110 -4.54 12.96 -4.13
CA SER A 110 -5.14 11.76 -3.58
C SER A 110 -5.00 10.59 -4.55
N GLY A 111 -5.03 9.35 -4.05
CA GLY A 111 -5.02 8.16 -4.90
C GLY A 111 -6.21 8.12 -5.87
N ALA A 112 -7.38 8.59 -5.44
CA ALA A 112 -8.56 8.68 -6.29
C ALA A 112 -8.36 9.65 -7.46
N ASP A 113 -7.75 10.81 -7.21
CA ASP A 113 -7.44 11.79 -8.26
C ASP A 113 -6.40 11.27 -9.25
N GLU A 114 -5.40 10.51 -8.78
CA GLU A 114 -4.42 9.87 -9.67
C GLU A 114 -5.09 8.85 -10.59
N PHE A 115 -5.96 7.99 -10.08
CA PHE A 115 -6.70 7.03 -10.89
C PHE A 115 -7.54 7.73 -11.98
N ILE A 116 -8.24 8.81 -11.62
CA ILE A 116 -9.03 9.60 -12.57
C ILE A 116 -8.15 10.22 -13.66
N LYS A 117 -7.01 10.83 -13.28
CA LYS A 117 -6.13 11.52 -14.23
C LYS A 117 -5.43 10.57 -15.18
N ASN A 118 -4.99 9.43 -14.68
CA ASN A 118 -4.33 8.41 -15.49
C ASN A 118 -5.35 7.56 -16.28
N ARG A 119 -6.65 7.77 -16.05
CA ARG A 119 -7.76 7.02 -16.69
C ARG A 119 -7.65 5.51 -16.45
N VAL A 120 -7.23 5.16 -15.24
CA VAL A 120 -7.07 3.78 -14.78
C VAL A 120 -8.06 3.48 -13.65
N HIS A 121 -8.53 2.25 -13.64
CA HIS A 121 -9.09 1.58 -12.48
C HIS A 121 -8.00 0.71 -11.84
N THR A 122 -8.31 0.12 -10.70
CA THR A 122 -7.39 -0.81 -10.03
C THR A 122 -7.98 -2.21 -10.02
N ALA A 123 -7.22 -3.19 -10.50
CA ALA A 123 -7.55 -4.61 -10.32
C ALA A 123 -7.20 -5.06 -8.91
N PHE A 124 -5.96 -4.82 -8.50
CA PHE A 124 -5.43 -5.28 -7.23
C PHE A 124 -4.64 -4.19 -6.50
N HIS A 125 -4.73 -4.22 -5.18
CA HIS A 125 -3.73 -3.64 -4.28
C HIS A 125 -2.92 -4.76 -3.64
N LEU A 126 -1.60 -4.67 -3.74
CA LEU A 126 -0.68 -5.43 -2.91
C LEU A 126 -0.10 -4.50 -1.85
N TYR A 127 -0.46 -4.78 -0.61
CA TYR A 127 0.01 -4.09 0.57
C TYR A 127 1.27 -4.77 1.10
N VAL A 128 2.40 -4.08 0.95
CA VAL A 128 3.74 -4.49 1.40
C VAL A 128 4.07 -3.83 2.74
N PRO A 129 4.04 -4.55 3.87
CA PRO A 129 4.33 -3.96 5.18
C PRO A 129 5.78 -3.46 5.28
N GLU A 130 6.74 -4.22 4.76
CA GLU A 130 8.18 -3.96 4.88
C GLU A 130 8.86 -4.33 3.55
N LYS A 131 9.87 -3.56 3.14
CA LYS A 131 10.52 -3.78 1.83
C LYS A 131 11.05 -5.22 1.68
N GLY A 132 11.59 -5.78 2.76
CA GLY A 132 12.24 -7.10 2.78
C GLY A 132 11.36 -8.25 3.26
N CYS A 133 10.05 -8.08 3.43
CA CYS A 133 9.19 -9.17 3.89
C CYS A 133 9.02 -10.27 2.83
N SER A 134 8.58 -11.45 3.24
CA SER A 134 8.18 -12.48 2.29
C SER A 134 6.89 -12.08 1.57
N PHE A 135 6.63 -12.63 0.39
CA PHE A 135 5.38 -12.36 -0.31
C PHE A 135 4.15 -12.78 0.52
N THR A 136 4.30 -13.84 1.33
CA THR A 136 3.24 -14.33 2.21
C THR A 136 2.91 -13.40 3.37
N ASP A 137 3.77 -12.44 3.69
CA ASP A 137 3.52 -11.39 4.69
C ASP A 137 2.76 -10.20 4.11
N CYS A 138 2.69 -10.09 2.78
CA CYS A 138 1.90 -9.07 2.10
C CYS A 138 0.41 -9.38 2.17
N ALA A 139 -0.42 -8.38 1.90
CA ALA A 139 -1.87 -8.56 1.75
C ALA A 139 -2.33 -8.14 0.36
N LEU A 140 -3.00 -9.05 -0.36
CA LEU A 140 -3.56 -8.80 -1.68
C LEU A 140 -5.06 -8.51 -1.55
N HIS A 141 -5.49 -7.39 -2.12
CA HIS A 141 -6.89 -6.98 -2.18
C HIS A 141 -7.32 -6.81 -3.64
N ALA A 142 -8.47 -7.38 -4.01
CA ALA A 142 -9.02 -7.34 -5.36
C ALA A 142 -10.30 -6.48 -5.43
N PHE A 143 -10.43 -5.72 -6.52
CA PHE A 143 -11.67 -5.04 -6.88
C PHE A 143 -12.36 -5.81 -8.00
N ILE A 144 -13.53 -6.37 -7.71
CA ILE A 144 -14.20 -7.31 -8.62
C ILE A 144 -15.53 -6.74 -9.10
N GLY A 145 -15.96 -7.13 -10.30
CA GLY A 145 -17.29 -6.80 -10.82
C GLY A 145 -18.38 -7.63 -10.14
N SER A 146 -19.63 -7.16 -10.12
CA SER A 146 -20.76 -7.95 -9.61
C SER A 146 -21.04 -9.20 -10.44
N ASP A 147 -20.78 -9.11 -11.75
CA ASP A 147 -21.13 -10.16 -12.73
C ASP A 147 -19.93 -11.05 -13.10
N TYR A 148 -18.78 -10.75 -12.50
CA TYR A 148 -17.49 -11.37 -12.80
C TYR A 148 -16.81 -11.80 -11.50
N PRO A 149 -16.94 -13.07 -11.09
CA PRO A 149 -16.30 -13.56 -9.87
C PRO A 149 -14.76 -13.46 -9.96
N LEU A 150 -14.10 -13.38 -8.80
CA LEU A 150 -12.67 -13.66 -8.74
C LEU A 150 -12.48 -15.17 -8.66
N ILE A 151 -11.71 -15.72 -9.60
CA ILE A 151 -11.35 -17.14 -9.61
C ILE A 151 -9.98 -17.27 -8.99
N THR A 152 -9.82 -18.11 -7.98
CA THR A 152 -8.52 -18.26 -7.31
C THR A 152 -8.34 -19.61 -6.62
N ASN A 153 -7.08 -19.98 -6.37
CA ASN A 153 -6.66 -21.19 -5.66
C ASN A 153 -6.53 -21.00 -4.14
N VAL A 154 -6.81 -19.80 -3.62
CA VAL A 154 -6.74 -19.49 -2.18
C VAL A 154 -8.08 -18.99 -1.64
N GLU A 155 -8.23 -18.98 -0.32
CA GLU A 155 -9.43 -18.46 0.33
C GLU A 155 -9.64 -16.97 0.00
N MET A 156 -10.92 -16.61 -0.23
CA MET A 156 -11.36 -15.24 -0.43
C MET A 156 -12.12 -14.70 0.78
N VAL A 157 -11.80 -13.48 1.19
CA VAL A 157 -12.44 -12.83 2.33
C VAL A 157 -13.00 -11.46 1.93
N ALA A 158 -14.30 -11.25 2.09
CA ALA A 158 -14.93 -9.97 1.78
C ALA A 158 -14.53 -8.91 2.81
N ARG A 159 -13.68 -7.95 2.40
CA ARG A 159 -13.19 -6.84 3.23
C ARG A 159 -12.89 -5.64 2.33
N THR A 160 -13.05 -4.44 2.86
CA THR A 160 -12.71 -3.20 2.15
C THR A 160 -11.19 -3.05 2.01
N ALA A 161 -10.76 -2.31 0.99
CA ALA A 161 -9.35 -2.02 0.77
C ALA A 161 -8.70 -1.31 1.98
N ASP A 162 -9.46 -0.43 2.66
CA ASP A 162 -8.98 0.32 3.82
C ASP A 162 -8.84 -0.57 5.07
N GLU A 163 -9.77 -1.50 5.30
CA GLU A 163 -9.65 -2.47 6.40
C GLU A 163 -8.41 -3.35 6.24
N ILE A 164 -8.12 -3.81 5.02
CA ILE A 164 -6.93 -4.60 4.73
C ILE A 164 -5.67 -3.78 4.93
N ARG A 165 -5.63 -2.57 4.37
CA ARG A 165 -4.50 -1.65 4.54
C ARG A 165 -4.22 -1.41 6.02
N ALA A 166 -5.25 -1.12 6.81
CA ALA A 166 -5.12 -0.87 8.24
C ALA A 166 -4.60 -2.10 9.01
N SER A 167 -5.02 -3.31 8.64
CA SER A 167 -4.57 -4.54 9.30
C SER A 167 -3.16 -5.00 8.89
N ALA A 168 -2.78 -4.79 7.63
CA ALA A 168 -1.51 -5.30 7.10
C ALA A 168 -0.34 -4.34 7.36
N MET A 169 -0.60 -3.03 7.36
CA MET A 169 0.46 -2.02 7.33
C MET A 169 0.90 -1.55 8.71
N PRO A 170 2.22 -1.35 8.95
CA PRO A 170 2.72 -0.88 10.24
C PRO A 170 2.28 0.56 10.53
N GLY A 171 1.71 0.80 11.71
CA GLY A 171 1.49 2.13 12.28
C GLY A 171 2.75 2.68 12.93
N LEU A 172 2.72 3.95 13.37
CA LEU A 172 3.76 4.56 14.19
C LEU A 172 3.12 5.26 15.40
N LYS A 173 3.82 5.24 16.53
CA LYS A 173 3.53 6.07 17.71
C LYS A 173 4.78 6.82 18.13
N LEU A 174 4.61 8.08 18.52
CA LEU A 174 5.67 8.92 19.08
C LEU A 174 5.39 9.20 20.55
N SER A 175 6.42 9.16 21.38
CA SER A 175 6.35 9.52 22.80
C SER A 175 7.60 10.29 23.22
N GLY A 176 7.46 11.17 24.19
CA GLY A 176 8.53 12.04 24.66
C GLY A 176 8.11 12.79 25.93
N PRO A 177 8.90 13.77 26.37
CA PRO A 177 8.53 14.64 27.48
C PRO A 177 7.27 15.46 27.15
N SER A 178 6.65 16.07 28.17
CA SER A 178 5.47 16.92 27.99
C SER A 178 5.77 18.33 27.48
N GLY A 179 7.05 18.69 27.34
CA GLY A 179 7.51 19.99 26.89
C GLY A 179 9.02 20.01 26.67
N ILE A 180 9.54 21.15 26.22
CA ILE A 180 10.97 21.36 25.99
C ILE A 180 11.37 22.79 26.39
N SER A 181 12.48 22.94 27.10
CA SER A 181 13.00 24.27 27.42
C SER A 181 13.53 25.00 26.17
N PRO A 182 13.50 26.35 26.13
CA PRO A 182 14.18 27.10 25.09
C PRO A 182 15.64 26.65 24.92
N GLU A 183 16.13 26.60 23.68
CA GLU A 183 17.47 26.11 23.32
C GLU A 183 17.81 24.66 23.71
N ALA A 184 16.89 23.91 24.31
CA ALA A 184 17.12 22.53 24.72
C ALA A 184 16.80 21.52 23.61
N TYR A 185 17.15 20.26 23.89
CA TYR A 185 16.80 19.10 23.07
C TYR A 185 15.99 18.09 23.89
N ALA A 186 14.94 17.54 23.28
CA ALA A 186 14.14 16.44 23.81
C ALA A 186 14.49 15.13 23.07
N LEU A 187 14.48 14.03 23.82
CA LEU A 187 14.55 12.67 23.26
C LEU A 187 13.14 12.17 22.99
N ILE A 188 12.87 11.78 21.74
CA ILE A 188 11.61 11.21 21.30
C ILE A 188 11.83 9.73 20.98
N GLN A 189 10.93 8.89 21.48
CA GLN A 189 10.82 7.50 21.08
C GLN A 189 9.81 7.36 19.93
N VAL A 190 10.17 6.54 18.96
CA VAL A 190 9.26 6.08 17.90
C VAL A 190 9.07 4.57 18.02
N VAL A 191 7.83 4.13 17.90
CA VAL A 191 7.44 2.72 18.01
C VAL A 191 6.57 2.34 16.81
N ALA A 192 6.95 1.30 16.08
CA ALA A 192 6.10 0.66 15.08
C ALA A 192 5.00 -0.14 15.76
N THR A 193 3.78 -0.05 15.25
CA THR A 193 2.62 -0.72 15.84
C THR A 193 1.84 -1.58 14.87
N ASN A 194 1.23 -2.65 15.39
CA ASN A 194 0.18 -3.38 14.69
C ASN A 194 -1.13 -2.58 14.71
N ALA A 195 -2.16 -3.08 14.03
CA ALA A 195 -3.47 -2.45 13.95
C ALA A 195 -4.18 -2.32 15.32
N ASP A 196 -3.92 -3.24 16.24
CA ASP A 196 -4.41 -3.20 17.62
C ASP A 196 -3.61 -2.24 18.53
N GLY A 197 -2.57 -1.60 17.99
CA GLY A 197 -1.71 -0.67 18.70
C GLY A 197 -0.61 -1.32 19.55
N SER A 198 -0.49 -2.66 19.55
CA SER A 198 0.64 -3.39 20.13
C SER A 198 1.93 -3.08 19.36
N ILE A 199 3.08 -3.28 20.02
CA ILE A 199 4.39 -3.11 19.37
C ILE A 199 4.53 -4.15 18.26
N ARG A 200 4.99 -3.70 17.09
CA ARG A 200 5.36 -4.57 15.98
C ARG A 200 6.86 -4.80 16.00
N ASP A 201 7.29 -5.78 16.77
CA ASP A 201 8.70 -6.06 17.09
C ASP A 201 9.47 -6.78 15.99
N THR A 202 8.79 -7.28 14.95
CA THR A 202 9.44 -7.85 13.76
C THR A 202 9.96 -6.77 12.80
N VAL A 203 9.57 -5.50 13.01
CA VAL A 203 9.86 -4.44 12.04
C VAL A 203 11.30 -3.94 12.13
N SER A 204 11.98 -4.00 11.00
CA SER A 204 13.30 -3.39 10.77
C SER A 204 13.23 -2.42 9.60
N SER A 205 12.75 -1.20 9.88
CA SER A 205 12.49 -0.18 8.86
C SER A 205 13.13 1.15 9.20
N THR A 206 13.35 1.98 8.18
CA THR A 206 13.79 3.37 8.38
C THR A 206 12.58 4.31 8.41
N VAL A 207 12.38 4.98 9.54
CA VAL A 207 11.39 6.05 9.70
C VAL A 207 11.98 7.37 9.24
N PHE A 208 11.22 8.12 8.45
CA PHE A 208 11.54 9.44 7.94
C PHE A 208 10.87 10.50 8.81
N LEU A 209 11.65 11.52 9.17
CA LEU A 209 11.26 12.57 10.11
C LEU A 209 11.20 13.92 9.38
N GLU A 210 10.16 14.69 9.68
CA GLU A 210 9.92 16.04 9.16
C GLU A 210 9.55 16.96 10.33
N GLU A 211 10.37 17.96 10.61
CA GLU A 211 9.97 19.04 11.52
C GLU A 211 8.99 20.00 10.81
N VAL A 212 7.99 20.42 11.55
CA VAL A 212 7.15 21.57 11.20
C VAL A 212 7.76 22.81 11.84
N ASN A 213 8.08 22.73 13.13
CA ASN A 213 8.74 23.77 13.92
C ASN A 213 9.82 23.13 14.80
N GLY A 214 10.92 23.85 15.01
CA GLY A 214 12.08 23.38 15.77
C GLY A 214 13.19 22.84 14.87
N TYR A 215 14.12 22.09 15.46
CA TYR A 215 15.29 21.57 14.76
C TYR A 215 15.43 20.06 14.91
N LEU A 216 15.57 19.36 13.78
CA LEU A 216 15.88 17.93 13.72
C LEU A 216 17.32 17.70 13.23
N PRO A 217 18.25 17.26 14.10
CA PRO A 217 19.61 16.90 13.70
C PRO A 217 19.67 15.71 12.74
N LYS A 218 18.64 14.84 12.76
CA LYS A 218 18.52 13.67 11.88
C LYS A 218 17.15 13.66 11.22
N ARG A 219 17.12 13.33 9.92
CA ARG A 219 15.88 13.17 9.14
C ARG A 219 15.40 11.72 9.05
N ARG A 220 16.17 10.79 9.60
CA ARG A 220 15.90 9.36 9.55
C ARG A 220 16.29 8.71 10.86
N VAL A 221 15.53 7.71 11.25
CA VAL A 221 15.81 6.84 12.39
C VAL A 221 15.49 5.41 12.01
N ASP A 222 16.44 4.52 12.22
CA ASP A 222 16.24 3.09 12.00
C ASP A 222 15.56 2.49 13.23
N LEU A 223 14.55 1.66 12.99
CA LEU A 223 13.89 0.89 14.03
C LEU A 223 14.63 -0.44 14.21
N VAL A 224 14.92 -0.77 15.46
CA VAL A 224 15.42 -2.08 15.86
C VAL A 224 14.36 -2.72 16.73
N ASN A 225 13.86 -3.88 16.30
CA ASN A 225 12.72 -4.56 16.91
C ASN A 225 11.50 -3.61 17.07
N GLY A 226 11.19 -2.85 16.03
CA GLY A 226 10.09 -1.90 16.02
C GLY A 226 10.30 -0.63 16.85
N VAL A 227 11.47 -0.39 17.45
CA VAL A 227 11.71 0.77 18.32
C VAL A 227 12.91 1.59 17.84
N GLY A 228 12.76 2.91 17.85
CA GLY A 228 13.84 3.85 17.56
C GLY A 228 13.76 5.09 18.44
N GLN A 229 14.82 5.89 18.42
CA GLN A 229 14.88 7.15 19.16
C GLN A 229 15.57 8.24 18.33
N PHE A 230 15.11 9.47 18.47
CA PHE A 230 15.73 10.64 17.86
C PHE A 230 15.64 11.85 18.79
N ARG A 231 16.49 12.85 18.52
CA ARG A 231 16.47 14.12 19.24
C ARG A 231 15.78 15.18 18.40
N VAL A 232 15.04 16.07 19.07
CA VAL A 232 14.51 17.31 18.47
C VAL A 232 14.86 18.48 19.38
N GLY A 233 15.24 19.60 18.80
CA GLY A 233 15.62 20.82 19.52
C GLY A 233 14.58 21.93 19.36
N ALA A 234 14.44 22.76 20.39
CA ALA A 234 13.66 23.99 20.31
C ALA A 234 14.38 25.05 19.47
N LEU A 235 15.72 25.15 19.58
CA LEU A 235 16.63 26.00 18.82
C LEU A 235 16.00 27.23 18.12
N GLY A 236 16.10 28.40 18.74
CA GLY A 236 15.55 29.65 18.24
C GLY A 236 14.05 29.85 18.51
N LEU A 237 13.38 28.85 19.11
CA LEU A 237 12.01 28.98 19.62
C LEU A 237 12.02 29.48 21.08
N VAL A 238 11.01 30.29 21.42
CA VAL A 238 10.84 30.92 22.73
C VAL A 238 9.64 30.35 23.48
N SER A 239 9.54 30.66 24.78
CA SER A 239 8.39 30.24 25.59
C SER A 239 7.06 30.68 24.96
N GLY A 240 6.13 29.75 24.81
CA GLY A 240 4.87 29.93 24.10
C GLY A 240 4.85 29.34 22.68
N ASP A 241 6.02 29.04 22.10
CA ASP A 241 6.11 28.31 20.83
C ASP A 241 5.86 26.81 21.01
N THR A 242 5.88 26.09 19.89
CA THR A 242 5.82 24.62 19.88
C THR A 242 6.88 24.04 18.95
N VAL A 243 7.49 22.95 19.39
CA VAL A 243 8.23 22.03 18.51
C VAL A 243 7.25 20.99 18.01
N ARG A 244 7.19 20.76 16.70
CA ARG A 244 6.32 19.72 16.12
C ARG A 244 7.08 18.89 15.11
N VAL A 245 7.01 17.58 15.25
CA VAL A 245 7.67 16.61 14.37
C VAL A 245 6.65 15.60 13.88
N LYS A 246 6.72 15.31 12.58
CA LYS A 246 6.01 14.22 11.92
C LYS A 246 6.97 13.08 11.65
N ALA A 247 6.47 11.86 11.80
CA ALA A 247 7.16 10.62 11.45
C ALA A 247 6.33 9.83 10.44
N GLY A 248 7.01 9.17 9.51
CA GLY A 248 6.39 8.30 8.52
C GLY A 248 7.41 7.43 7.81
N PHE A 249 6.99 6.83 6.70
CA PHE A 249 7.86 6.07 5.82
C PHE A 249 8.20 6.89 4.58
N ARG A 250 9.17 6.43 3.78
CA ARG A 250 9.77 7.20 2.67
C ARG A 250 8.76 7.91 1.78
N PHE A 251 7.67 7.24 1.41
CA PHE A 251 6.62 7.77 0.54
C PHE A 251 5.26 7.92 1.25
N TYR A 252 5.23 7.72 2.57
CA TYR A 252 4.02 7.86 3.38
C TYR A 252 4.36 8.63 4.65
N THR A 253 4.44 9.96 4.52
CA THR A 253 4.85 10.87 5.61
C THR A 253 3.68 11.20 6.53
N GLY A 254 3.99 11.71 7.73
CA GLY A 254 2.96 12.19 8.66
C GLY A 254 2.01 11.11 9.17
N LEU A 255 2.48 9.87 9.29
CA LEU A 255 1.72 8.77 9.85
C LEU A 255 1.50 8.92 11.37
N ALA A 256 2.45 9.57 12.04
CA ALA A 256 2.35 9.99 13.43
C ALA A 256 2.96 11.38 13.60
N ASP A 257 2.53 12.12 14.60
CA ASP A 257 3.15 13.39 14.98
C ASP A 257 3.19 13.58 16.49
N ILE A 258 4.12 14.41 16.94
CA ILE A 258 4.24 14.84 18.33
C ILE A 258 4.45 16.35 18.36
N THR A 259 3.79 17.01 19.31
CA THR A 259 3.91 18.44 19.56
C THR A 259 4.36 18.64 21.00
N LEU A 260 5.45 19.38 21.19
CA LEU A 260 5.99 19.76 22.49
C LEU A 260 5.86 21.27 22.68
N PRO A 261 5.16 21.76 23.72
CA PRO A 261 5.20 23.16 24.07
C PRO A 261 6.62 23.57 24.51
N VAL A 262 7.03 24.77 24.11
CA VAL A 262 8.28 25.39 24.56
C VAL A 262 8.01 26.24 25.80
N GLY A 263 8.73 25.98 26.88
CA GLY A 263 8.58 26.68 28.17
C GLY A 263 9.51 26.14 29.24
N GLU A 264 9.46 26.68 30.46
CA GLU A 264 10.20 26.08 31.58
C GLU A 264 9.58 24.71 31.92
N VAL A 265 10.38 23.65 31.78
CA VAL A 265 10.01 22.24 32.06
C VAL A 265 10.65 21.77 33.35
#